data_AF-A0A816C7L3-F1
#
_entry.id   AF-A0A816C7L3-F1
#
_cell.length_a   1.000
_cell.length_b   1.000
_cell.length_c   1.000
_cell.angle_alpha   90.00
_cell.angle_beta   90.00
_cell.angle_gamma   90.00
#
_symmetry.space_group_name_H-M   'P 1'
#
loop_
_entity.id
_entity.type
_entity.pdbx_description
1 polymer ?
#
loop_
_entity_poly.entity_id
_entity_poly.type
_entity_poly.pdbx_seq_one_letter_code
_entity_poly.pdbx_strand_id
1 'polypeptide(L)'
;MVHAESAQANNDVVPTATVVTGRANPFNAFFSRFSRKNRQSRLAQQKKLLEIQESYRSHRPYFTYWVTFVQVLVCVISLIVYGYAPLSLSQSNNSSIFEQQRFDLTINPWFGPHPADLIRLGAKYTPCIRSHDEVKSRYENQARLEAMSGCCIDTSTGRCMQTLSQQCLSRTSLTWYRTALKSNNSYEQRNMIYPAVCGLTPETCTKKVFGNMPREDDSTWPSTIVNSKVLKWSPSAVKWPICLQQNYDRIANNISLYPHMDCVNIARPCCTGVLGDCILTSEEDCRRRRGIFHSRAHLCSQVDCIQSVCGMLEFFVARLPDQVYRFWTVIFIHAGLIHLLITIIFQYTIMRPLEKLAGCVRVMIIYIVSGFVGSLASALFLRDTIQVGPGGGQFAILACYLSELFLGWRSLKRPWIPFFKIIICLFLLFAVGLFPLVDNYAQCFGFLIGFLLNMIVFPDVNYKKNVRHLVVVTTALATTIALFIVLITLFYTVPFKCASCKVFSCPFGEICNSENNAI
;
A
#
# COMPACT_ATOMS: atom_id res chain seq x y z
N MET A 1 53.32 -25.96 58.84
CA MET A 1 54.02 -24.76 58.32
C MET A 1 53.12 -23.58 58.63
N VAL A 2 53.10 -23.12 59.88
CA VAL A 2 54.03 -22.11 60.44
C VAL A 2 53.85 -20.77 59.72
N HIS A 3 53.06 -19.87 60.31
CA HIS A 3 53.61 -18.67 60.93
C HIS A 3 52.62 -18.12 61.98
N ALA A 4 53.19 -17.83 63.13
CA ALA A 4 52.59 -17.21 64.30
C ALA A 4 53.34 -15.89 64.57
N GLU A 5 52.66 -14.92 65.20
CA GLU A 5 53.18 -13.81 66.01
C GLU A 5 51.93 -13.19 66.69
N SER A 6 51.61 -13.42 67.97
CA SER A 6 52.10 -12.77 69.22
C SER A 6 51.98 -11.24 69.21
N ALA A 7 51.55 -10.48 70.22
CA ALA A 7 51.03 -10.62 71.58
C ALA A 7 50.34 -9.25 71.89
N GLN A 8 49.42 -9.08 72.84
CA GLN A 8 49.75 -8.69 74.23
C GLN A 8 48.44 -8.57 75.03
N ALA A 9 48.47 -9.10 76.26
CA ALA A 9 47.50 -8.86 77.30
C ALA A 9 47.92 -7.64 78.15
N ASN A 10 46.95 -6.90 78.70
CA ASN A 10 47.11 -6.19 79.97
C ASN A 10 45.75 -5.87 80.63
N ASN A 11 45.52 -6.61 81.73
CA ASN A 11 44.94 -6.29 83.03
C ASN A 11 44.00 -5.08 83.28
N ASP A 12 42.96 -5.44 84.04
CA ASP A 12 42.33 -4.77 85.19
C ASP A 12 41.55 -3.46 84.99
N VAL A 13 40.24 -3.51 85.31
CA VAL A 13 39.68 -3.01 86.59
C VAL A 13 38.15 -3.03 86.46
N VAL A 14 37.50 -3.76 87.35
CA VAL A 14 36.05 -3.69 87.62
C VAL A 14 35.78 -2.46 88.50
N PRO A 15 34.77 -1.64 88.18
CA PRO A 15 34.02 -0.95 89.21
C PRO A 15 32.58 -1.47 89.23
N THR A 16 32.24 -2.08 90.35
CA THR A 16 30.88 -2.20 90.87
C THR A 16 30.19 -0.84 90.87
N ALA A 17 29.07 -0.73 90.15
CA ALA A 17 28.15 0.39 90.29
C ALA A 17 26.70 -0.13 90.24
N THR A 18 26.15 -0.27 91.44
CA THR A 18 24.80 0.15 91.84
C THR A 18 23.64 -0.11 90.86
N VAL A 19 22.78 -1.02 91.30
CA VAL A 19 21.37 -1.11 90.90
C VAL A 19 20.72 0.26 91.07
N VAL A 20 20.47 0.96 89.97
CA VAL A 20 19.46 2.01 89.89
C VAL A 20 18.32 1.45 89.06
N THR A 21 17.22 1.17 89.74
CA THR A 21 15.92 0.82 89.16
C THR A 21 15.40 1.99 88.32
N GLY A 22 15.85 2.09 87.08
CA GLY A 22 15.35 3.04 86.09
C GLY A 22 14.20 2.44 85.30
N ARG A 23 12.98 2.83 85.65
CA ARG A 23 11.73 2.57 84.92
C ARG A 23 11.95 2.80 83.41
N ALA A 24 11.87 1.75 82.60
CA ALA A 24 12.00 1.87 81.14
C ALA A 24 10.93 2.83 80.60
N ASN A 25 11.37 3.96 80.04
CA ASN A 25 10.47 4.98 79.51
C ASN A 25 9.68 4.40 78.31
N PRO A 26 8.34 4.26 78.38
CA PRO A 26 7.54 3.62 77.33
C PRO A 26 7.57 4.39 75.99
N PHE A 27 8.04 5.64 76.01
CA PHE A 27 8.22 6.49 74.83
C PHE A 27 9.36 6.03 73.89
N ASN A 28 10.50 5.55 74.42
CA ASN A 28 11.64 5.14 73.59
C ASN A 28 11.42 3.76 72.92
N ALA A 29 10.64 2.89 73.55
CA ALA A 29 10.19 1.62 72.96
C ALA A 29 9.18 1.82 71.82
N PHE A 30 8.36 2.88 71.89
CA PHE A 30 7.39 3.24 70.85
C PHE A 30 8.08 3.81 69.60
N PHE A 31 9.04 4.74 69.76
CA PHE A 31 9.77 5.32 68.61
C PHE A 31 10.68 4.30 67.90
N SER A 32 11.31 3.38 68.63
CA SER A 32 12.11 2.31 68.01
C SER A 32 11.23 1.27 67.28
N ARG A 33 10.04 0.95 67.81
CA ARG A 33 9.02 0.15 67.10
C ARG A 33 8.43 0.88 65.90
N PHE A 34 8.15 2.17 65.98
CA PHE A 34 7.62 2.98 64.88
C PHE A 34 8.64 3.14 63.73
N SER A 35 9.92 3.35 64.07
CA SER A 35 11.03 3.41 63.11
C SER A 35 11.26 2.05 62.42
N ARG A 36 11.22 0.93 63.17
CA ARG A 36 11.26 -0.43 62.58
C ARG A 36 10.05 -0.72 61.69
N LYS A 37 8.84 -0.29 62.08
CA LYS A 37 7.61 -0.46 61.30
C LYS A 37 7.62 0.36 60.01
N ASN A 38 8.14 1.59 60.03
CA ASN A 38 8.36 2.42 58.85
C ASN A 38 9.48 1.91 57.93
N ARG A 39 10.53 1.29 58.48
CA ARG A 39 11.58 0.64 57.68
C ARG A 39 11.09 -0.65 57.03
N GLN A 40 10.31 -1.46 57.75
CA GLN A 40 9.66 -2.66 57.20
C GLN A 40 8.60 -2.32 56.16
N SER A 41 7.80 -1.26 56.33
CA SER A 41 6.82 -0.84 55.31
C SER A 41 7.51 -0.35 54.03
N ARG A 42 8.60 0.42 54.15
CA ARG A 42 9.43 0.83 53.01
C ARG A 42 10.10 -0.36 52.32
N LEU A 43 10.69 -1.29 53.07
CA LEU A 43 11.29 -2.51 52.51
C LEU A 43 10.24 -3.43 51.86
N ALA A 44 9.04 -3.53 52.44
CA ALA A 44 7.92 -4.28 51.86
C ALA A 44 7.42 -3.61 50.58
N GLN A 45 7.33 -2.28 50.54
CA GLN A 45 6.96 -1.53 49.33
C GLN A 45 8.05 -1.60 48.24
N GLN A 46 9.31 -1.62 48.64
CA GLN A 46 10.46 -1.78 47.76
C GLN A 46 10.56 -3.22 47.23
N LYS A 47 10.26 -4.24 48.07
CA LYS A 47 10.05 -5.63 47.64
C LYS A 47 8.86 -5.77 46.70
N LYS A 48 7.74 -5.10 46.97
CA LYS A 48 6.56 -5.12 46.08
C LYS A 48 6.86 -4.47 44.73
N LEU A 49 7.63 -3.37 44.72
CA LEU A 49 8.15 -2.75 43.50
C LEU A 49 9.13 -3.66 42.75
N LEU A 50 10.02 -4.35 43.48
CA LEU A 50 10.93 -5.34 42.92
C LEU A 50 10.20 -6.58 42.38
N GLU A 51 9.17 -7.08 43.06
CA GLU A 51 8.31 -8.18 42.62
C GLU A 51 7.45 -7.77 41.42
N ILE A 52 6.94 -6.54 41.37
CA ILE A 52 6.28 -5.96 40.18
C ILE A 52 7.29 -5.88 39.01
N GLN A 53 8.54 -5.52 39.30
CA GLN A 53 9.61 -5.42 38.31
C GLN A 53 10.13 -6.81 37.87
N GLU A 54 10.13 -7.82 38.74
CA GLU A 54 10.43 -9.23 38.45
C GLU A 54 9.28 -9.95 37.73
N SER A 55 8.03 -9.52 37.97
CA SER A 55 6.84 -10.01 37.26
C SER A 55 6.81 -9.59 35.79
N TYR A 56 7.60 -8.58 35.39
CA TYR A 56 7.91 -8.35 33.98
C TYR A 56 8.88 -9.43 33.50
N ARG A 57 8.38 -10.66 33.29
CA ARG A 57 9.01 -11.61 32.40
C ARG A 57 9.22 -10.88 31.08
N SER A 58 10.47 -10.51 30.79
CA SER A 58 10.80 -9.81 29.55
C SER A 58 10.46 -10.74 28.40
N HIS A 59 9.34 -10.48 27.73
CA HIS A 59 8.94 -11.24 26.56
C HIS A 59 10.01 -11.05 25.49
N ARG A 60 10.29 -12.09 24.72
CA ARG A 60 11.18 -11.96 23.57
C ARG A 60 10.43 -11.18 22.48
N PRO A 61 11.04 -10.13 21.89
CA PRO A 61 10.35 -9.27 20.93
C PRO A 61 10.37 -9.89 19.51
N TYR A 62 9.76 -11.07 19.37
CA TYR A 62 9.75 -11.83 18.12
C TYR A 62 9.01 -11.11 17.00
N PHE A 63 7.91 -10.43 17.29
CA PHE A 63 7.13 -9.73 16.28
C PHE A 63 7.91 -8.56 15.70
N THR A 64 8.57 -7.76 16.55
CA THR A 64 9.42 -6.66 16.09
C THR A 64 10.49 -7.15 15.13
N TYR A 65 11.22 -8.22 15.49
CA TYR A 65 12.25 -8.75 14.62
C TYR A 65 11.69 -9.32 13.31
N TRP A 66 10.57 -10.04 13.38
CA TRP A 66 9.92 -10.60 12.21
C TRP A 66 9.42 -9.52 11.25
N VAL A 67 8.69 -8.51 11.74
CA VAL A 67 8.12 -7.46 10.87
C VAL A 67 9.23 -6.58 10.28
N THR A 68 10.28 -6.25 11.05
CA THR A 68 11.43 -5.53 10.51
C THR A 68 12.12 -6.34 9.42
N PHE A 69 12.33 -7.64 9.64
CA PHE A 69 12.96 -8.51 8.64
C PHE A 69 12.16 -8.56 7.34
N VAL A 70 10.84 -8.75 7.42
CA VAL A 70 9.96 -8.77 6.24
C VAL A 70 10.01 -7.43 5.50
N GLN A 71 9.92 -6.31 6.22
CA GLN A 71 9.95 -4.97 5.62
C GLN A 71 11.29 -4.65 4.94
N VAL A 72 12.41 -5.03 5.57
CA VAL A 72 13.74 -4.92 4.95
C VAL A 72 13.82 -5.79 3.71
N LEU A 73 13.38 -7.04 3.79
CA LEU A 73 13.41 -7.97 2.66
C LEU A 73 12.58 -7.44 1.47
N VAL A 74 11.35 -7.00 1.71
CA VAL A 74 10.47 -6.44 0.67
C VAL A 74 11.09 -5.20 0.04
N CYS A 75 11.69 -4.31 0.83
CA CYS A 75 12.34 -3.11 0.32
C CYS A 75 13.61 -3.42 -0.48
N VAL A 76 14.41 -4.40 -0.06
CA VAL A 76 15.60 -4.82 -0.81
C VAL A 76 15.20 -5.45 -2.14
N ILE A 77 14.21 -6.35 -2.14
CA ILE A 77 13.70 -6.98 -3.36
C ILE A 77 13.11 -5.94 -4.30
N SER A 78 12.34 -4.96 -3.79
CA SER A 78 11.75 -3.92 -4.63
C SER A 78 12.81 -3.08 -5.35
N LEU A 79 13.90 -2.73 -4.67
CA LEU A 79 15.01 -1.98 -5.26
C LEU A 79 15.81 -2.80 -6.27
N ILE A 80 16.01 -4.10 -6.02
CA ILE A 80 16.71 -5.00 -6.96
C ILE A 80 15.90 -5.17 -8.25
N VAL A 81 14.58 -5.35 -8.14
CA VAL A 81 13.72 -5.67 -9.29
C VAL A 81 13.32 -4.42 -10.08
N TYR A 82 12.96 -3.32 -9.39
CA TYR A 82 12.39 -2.12 -10.02
C TYR A 82 13.35 -0.93 -10.11
N GLY A 83 14.47 -0.97 -9.37
CA GLY A 83 15.46 0.10 -9.35
C GLY A 83 15.00 1.35 -8.58
N TYR A 84 15.67 2.47 -8.85
CA TYR A 84 15.45 3.76 -8.19
C TYR A 84 14.75 4.75 -9.13
N ALA A 85 13.82 5.53 -8.56
CA ALA A 85 13.26 6.69 -9.24
C ALA A 85 14.28 7.84 -9.29
N PRO A 86 14.26 8.66 -10.35
CA PRO A 86 15.19 9.78 -10.50
C PRO A 86 14.92 10.89 -9.45
N LEU A 87 16.00 11.45 -8.91
CA LEU A 87 15.99 12.54 -7.92
C LEU A 87 16.00 13.95 -8.54
N SER A 88 16.05 14.06 -9.87
CA SER A 88 16.35 15.31 -10.58
C SER A 88 15.11 16.17 -10.81
N LEU A 89 15.13 17.39 -10.23
CA LEU A 89 14.35 18.55 -10.69
C LEU A 89 15.05 19.18 -11.91
N SER A 90 14.99 18.54 -13.09
CA SER A 90 15.43 19.21 -14.31
C SER A 90 14.23 19.70 -15.09
N GLN A 91 13.84 20.95 -14.83
CA GLN A 91 12.94 21.70 -15.70
C GLN A 91 13.77 22.21 -16.89
N SER A 92 13.92 21.40 -17.93
CA SER A 92 14.49 21.87 -19.21
C SER A 92 13.46 22.77 -19.90
N ASN A 93 13.74 24.07 -19.94
CA ASN A 93 13.07 25.06 -20.77
C ASN A 93 13.65 25.04 -22.18
N ASN A 94 13.49 23.95 -22.94
CA ASN A 94 13.73 23.98 -24.38
C ASN A 94 12.41 23.80 -25.12
N SER A 95 11.96 24.93 -25.68
CA SER A 95 10.85 25.07 -26.60
C SER A 95 11.23 24.48 -27.97
N SER A 96 10.95 23.19 -28.18
CA SER A 96 10.84 22.64 -29.52
C SER A 96 9.53 21.84 -29.64
N ILE A 97 8.75 22.15 -30.68
CA ILE A 97 7.37 21.69 -30.90
C ILE A 97 7.28 20.15 -31.07
N PHE A 98 8.42 19.45 -31.19
CA PHE A 98 8.52 17.99 -31.23
C PHE A 98 8.88 17.33 -29.90
N GLU A 99 9.03 18.10 -28.82
CA GLU A 99 9.41 17.62 -27.49
C GLU A 99 8.26 17.81 -26.46
N GLN A 100 7.04 18.02 -26.96
CA GLN A 100 5.85 18.34 -26.14
C GLN A 100 5.16 17.10 -25.52
N GLN A 101 5.91 16.04 -25.25
CA GLN A 101 5.54 15.04 -24.27
C GLN A 101 6.66 14.95 -23.25
N ARG A 102 6.67 15.95 -22.35
CA ARG A 102 7.38 15.85 -21.08
C ARG A 102 6.99 14.52 -20.45
N PHE A 103 7.97 13.63 -20.32
CA PHE A 103 7.86 12.51 -19.41
C PHE A 103 7.73 13.12 -18.02
N ASP A 104 6.53 13.07 -17.43
CA ASP A 104 6.34 13.41 -16.03
C ASP A 104 7.10 12.38 -15.19
N LEU A 105 8.41 12.64 -15.00
CA LEU A 105 9.26 11.93 -14.06
C LEU A 105 8.67 12.16 -12.68
N THR A 106 7.87 11.21 -12.19
CA THR A 106 7.37 11.30 -10.81
C THR A 106 8.53 11.13 -9.85
N ILE A 107 8.73 12.14 -9.01
CA ILE A 107 9.85 12.21 -8.08
C ILE A 107 9.51 11.37 -6.85
N ASN A 108 10.43 10.50 -6.43
CA ASN A 108 10.32 9.81 -5.15
C ASN A 108 11.43 10.32 -4.20
N PRO A 109 11.10 11.20 -3.22
CA PRO A 109 12.10 11.77 -2.32
C PRO A 109 12.68 10.75 -1.33
N TRP A 110 12.10 9.55 -1.22
CA TRP A 110 12.50 8.54 -0.25
C TRP A 110 13.67 7.65 -0.69
N PHE A 111 14.23 7.92 -1.87
CA PHE A 111 15.24 7.09 -2.52
C PHE A 111 14.75 5.64 -2.67
N GLY A 112 13.70 5.49 -3.51
CA GLY A 112 13.00 4.22 -3.74
C GLY A 112 12.48 4.08 -5.16
N PRO A 113 11.68 3.03 -5.44
CA PRO A 113 11.13 2.73 -6.76
C PRO A 113 10.17 3.81 -7.27
N HIS A 114 9.79 3.73 -8.55
CA HIS A 114 8.76 4.62 -9.09
C HIS A 114 7.40 4.33 -8.43
N PRO A 115 6.53 5.32 -8.19
CA PRO A 115 5.20 5.13 -7.60
C PRO A 115 4.34 4.06 -8.32
N ALA A 116 4.42 3.98 -9.65
CA ALA A 116 3.76 2.95 -10.43
C ALA A 116 4.22 1.52 -10.06
N ASP A 117 5.51 1.34 -9.74
CA ASP A 117 6.04 0.05 -9.31
C ASP A 117 5.64 -0.28 -7.87
N LEU A 118 5.47 0.74 -7.02
CA LEU A 118 4.88 0.55 -5.68
C LEU A 118 3.43 0.07 -5.77
N ILE A 119 2.64 0.57 -6.74
CA ILE A 119 1.29 0.02 -7.00
C ILE A 119 1.38 -1.46 -7.35
N ARG A 120 2.27 -1.85 -8.28
CA ARG A 120 2.48 -3.26 -8.67
C ARG A 120 2.89 -4.15 -7.51
N LEU A 121 3.62 -3.61 -6.53
CA LEU A 121 4.03 -4.29 -5.31
C LEU A 121 2.94 -4.42 -4.25
N GLY A 122 1.78 -3.78 -4.43
CA GLY A 122 0.67 -3.85 -3.46
C GLY A 122 0.49 -2.62 -2.59
N ALA A 123 1.04 -1.46 -2.98
CA ALA A 123 0.74 -0.21 -2.31
C ALA A 123 -0.77 0.03 -2.24
N LYS A 124 -1.22 0.78 -1.23
CA LYS A 124 -2.62 1.20 -1.18
C LYS A 124 -2.85 2.15 -2.36
N TYR A 125 -3.75 1.75 -3.26
CA TYR A 125 -4.20 2.56 -4.38
C TYR A 125 -5.67 2.24 -4.64
N THR A 126 -6.55 3.22 -4.37
CA THR A 126 -8.01 2.99 -4.35
C THR A 126 -8.58 2.49 -5.67
N PRO A 127 -8.12 2.96 -6.85
CA PRO A 127 -8.60 2.43 -8.14
C PRO A 127 -8.36 0.93 -8.35
N CYS A 128 -7.43 0.30 -7.62
CA CYS A 128 -7.24 -1.16 -7.64
C CYS A 128 -8.15 -1.93 -6.65
N ILE A 129 -8.74 -1.23 -5.68
CA ILE A 129 -9.56 -1.81 -4.61
C ILE A 129 -11.06 -1.70 -4.94
N ARG A 130 -11.46 -0.59 -5.58
CA ARG A 130 -12.85 -0.33 -5.98
C ARG A 130 -12.93 0.55 -7.23
N SER A 131 -14.09 0.49 -7.90
CA SER A 131 -14.34 1.27 -9.12
C SER A 131 -14.10 2.76 -8.89
N HIS A 132 -13.45 3.40 -9.87
CA HIS A 132 -13.10 4.81 -9.85
C HIS A 132 -13.70 5.55 -11.05
N ASP A 133 -14.36 6.69 -10.82
CA ASP A 133 -15.09 7.43 -11.85
C ASP A 133 -14.16 7.87 -12.99
N GLU A 134 -12.94 8.31 -12.67
CA GLU A 134 -11.97 8.78 -13.67
C GLU A 134 -11.43 7.64 -14.54
N VAL A 135 -11.14 6.49 -13.96
CA VAL A 135 -10.68 5.31 -14.72
C VAL A 135 -11.80 4.84 -15.64
N LYS A 136 -13.04 4.83 -15.14
CA LYS A 136 -14.21 4.46 -15.93
C LYS A 136 -14.45 5.44 -17.09
N SER A 137 -14.38 6.75 -16.84
CA SER A 137 -14.60 7.76 -17.88
C SER A 137 -13.51 7.72 -18.96
N ARG A 138 -12.24 7.50 -18.57
CA ARG A 138 -11.12 7.30 -19.52
C ARG A 138 -11.36 6.08 -20.40
N TYR A 139 -11.75 4.95 -19.82
CA TYR A 139 -12.09 3.75 -20.57
C TYR A 139 -13.26 3.97 -21.53
N GLU A 140 -14.34 4.62 -21.09
CA GLU A 140 -15.51 4.92 -21.94
C GLU A 140 -15.16 5.88 -23.08
N ASN A 141 -14.34 6.90 -22.82
CA ASN A 141 -13.86 7.82 -23.84
C ASN A 141 -12.97 7.11 -24.86
N GLN A 142 -12.05 6.27 -24.41
CA GLN A 142 -11.21 5.46 -25.30
C GLN A 142 -12.05 4.54 -26.19
N ALA A 143 -13.03 3.84 -25.60
CA ALA A 143 -13.96 2.98 -26.33
C ALA A 143 -14.76 3.74 -27.40
N ARG A 144 -15.18 4.99 -27.12
CA ARG A 144 -15.88 5.84 -28.09
C ARG A 144 -15.00 6.22 -29.27
N LEU A 145 -13.76 6.66 -29.01
CA LEU A 145 -12.81 7.01 -30.05
C LEU A 145 -12.45 5.80 -30.90
N GLU A 146 -12.24 4.65 -30.27
CA GLU A 146 -11.92 3.40 -30.95
C GLU A 146 -13.07 2.90 -31.83
N ALA A 147 -14.32 3.03 -31.40
CA ALA A 147 -15.49 2.69 -32.21
C ALA A 147 -15.61 3.53 -33.50
N MET A 148 -15.02 4.73 -33.52
CA MET A 148 -14.99 5.62 -34.69
C MET A 148 -13.70 5.48 -35.51
N SER A 149 -12.72 4.74 -35.00
CA SER A 149 -11.43 4.54 -35.66
C SER A 149 -11.55 3.58 -36.86
N GLY A 150 -10.57 3.66 -37.75
CA GLY A 150 -10.42 2.77 -38.90
C GLY A 150 -8.94 2.49 -39.17
N CYS A 151 -8.67 1.65 -40.16
CA CYS A 151 -7.30 1.30 -40.51
C CYS A 151 -6.73 2.31 -41.52
N CYS A 152 -5.67 3.01 -41.13
CA CYS A 152 -4.91 3.91 -41.99
C CYS A 152 -3.73 3.15 -42.59
N ILE A 153 -3.62 3.11 -43.91
CA ILE A 153 -2.60 2.36 -44.64
C ILE A 153 -1.76 3.33 -45.47
N ASP A 154 -0.45 3.25 -45.32
CA ASP A 154 0.51 3.92 -46.18
C ASP A 154 0.83 3.03 -47.38
N THR A 155 0.30 3.42 -48.54
CA THR A 155 0.46 2.68 -49.80
C THR A 155 1.90 2.64 -50.29
N SER A 156 2.75 3.57 -49.83
CA SER A 156 4.16 3.62 -50.23
C SER A 156 5.05 2.64 -49.45
N THR A 157 4.73 2.39 -48.18
CA THR A 157 5.54 1.55 -47.28
C THR A 157 4.88 0.24 -46.87
N GLY A 158 3.59 0.05 -47.16
CA GLY A 158 2.81 -1.12 -46.72
C GLY A 158 2.56 -1.15 -45.21
N ARG A 159 2.79 -0.04 -44.50
CA ARG A 159 2.60 0.07 -43.04
C ARG A 159 1.20 0.57 -42.72
N CYS A 160 0.65 0.13 -41.60
CA CYS A 160 -0.66 0.57 -41.16
C CYS A 160 -0.78 0.81 -39.65
N MET A 161 -1.70 1.68 -39.29
CA MET A 161 -2.06 1.98 -37.90
C MET A 161 -3.56 2.22 -37.75
N GLN A 162 -4.12 1.81 -36.62
CA GLN A 162 -5.51 2.11 -36.29
C GLN A 162 -5.62 3.56 -35.79
N THR A 163 -6.44 4.38 -36.43
CA THR A 163 -6.57 5.80 -36.09
C THR A 163 -7.89 6.40 -36.58
N LEU A 164 -8.20 7.62 -36.14
CA LEU A 164 -9.33 8.40 -36.63
C LEU A 164 -9.06 8.91 -38.05
N SER A 165 -10.12 9.05 -38.85
CA SER A 165 -10.06 9.53 -40.23
C SER A 165 -9.29 10.87 -40.36
N GLN A 166 -9.54 11.80 -39.44
CA GLN A 166 -8.89 13.12 -39.41
C GLN A 166 -7.37 13.06 -39.22
N GLN A 167 -6.86 12.08 -38.46
CA GLN A 167 -5.43 11.92 -38.19
C GLN A 167 -4.70 11.21 -39.35
N CYS A 168 -5.41 10.39 -40.13
CA CYS A 168 -4.86 9.68 -41.27
C CYS A 168 -4.68 10.55 -42.53
N LEU A 169 -5.60 11.48 -42.79
CA LEU A 169 -5.66 12.23 -44.07
C LEU A 169 -4.64 13.38 -44.20
N SER A 170 -3.51 13.32 -43.49
CA SER A 170 -2.48 14.37 -43.48
C SER A 170 -1.50 14.29 -44.66
N ARG A 171 -1.44 13.16 -45.38
CA ARG A 171 -0.54 12.93 -46.53
C ARG A 171 -1.26 12.21 -47.67
N THR A 172 -0.81 12.42 -48.90
CA THR A 172 -1.39 11.84 -50.11
C THR A 172 -1.19 10.33 -50.27
N SER A 173 -0.18 9.73 -49.62
CA SER A 173 0.08 8.28 -49.67
C SER A 173 -0.77 7.45 -48.69
N LEU A 174 -1.55 8.10 -47.83
CA LEU A 174 -2.32 7.49 -46.77
C LEU A 174 -3.78 7.27 -47.20
N THR A 175 -4.28 6.04 -47.06
CA THR A 175 -5.67 5.68 -47.32
C THR A 175 -6.33 5.18 -46.05
N TRP A 176 -7.53 5.69 -45.74
CA TRP A 176 -8.27 5.33 -44.53
C TRP A 176 -9.46 4.40 -44.86
N TYR A 177 -9.49 3.24 -44.22
CA TYR A 177 -10.56 2.24 -44.35
C TYR A 177 -11.39 2.15 -43.08
N ARG A 178 -12.70 2.39 -43.20
CA ARG A 178 -13.64 2.25 -42.07
C ARG A 178 -14.21 0.84 -41.91
N THR A 179 -14.38 0.12 -43.01
CA THR A 179 -15.17 -1.10 -43.08
C THR A 179 -14.54 -2.12 -44.02
N ALA A 180 -14.70 -3.41 -43.74
CA ALA A 180 -14.38 -4.46 -44.70
C ALA A 180 -15.36 -4.41 -45.90
N LEU A 181 -14.88 -4.66 -47.11
CA LEU A 181 -15.72 -4.66 -48.32
C LEU A 181 -16.43 -6.01 -48.44
N LYS A 182 -17.73 -5.99 -48.78
CA LYS A 182 -18.57 -7.18 -48.85
C LYS A 182 -18.20 -8.06 -50.05
N SER A 183 -18.12 -9.38 -49.83
CA SER A 183 -18.11 -10.35 -50.93
C SER A 183 -19.49 -10.42 -51.56
N ASN A 184 -19.58 -10.05 -52.84
CA ASN A 184 -20.75 -10.33 -53.66
C ASN A 184 -20.75 -11.82 -54.00
N ASN A 185 -21.43 -12.64 -53.20
CA ASN A 185 -22.09 -13.85 -53.70
C ASN A 185 -23.20 -14.35 -52.77
N SER A 186 -24.37 -14.55 -53.40
CA SER A 186 -25.54 -15.34 -53.03
C SER A 186 -26.21 -15.14 -51.65
N TYR A 187 -27.39 -14.52 -51.71
CA TYR A 187 -28.62 -14.88 -50.98
C TYR A 187 -28.51 -15.94 -49.88
N GLU A 188 -27.95 -15.59 -48.73
CA GLU A 188 -28.46 -16.02 -47.42
C GLU A 188 -27.84 -15.18 -46.29
N GLN A 189 -28.71 -14.35 -45.70
CA GLN A 189 -28.64 -13.81 -44.33
C GLN A 189 -27.44 -12.94 -43.87
N ARG A 190 -27.77 -11.63 -43.80
CA ARG A 190 -27.25 -10.54 -42.95
C ARG A 190 -26.03 -9.75 -43.42
N ASN A 191 -26.34 -8.55 -43.93
CA ASN A 191 -25.47 -7.38 -44.10
C ASN A 191 -24.88 -6.89 -42.75
N MET A 192 -23.95 -7.63 -42.16
CA MET A 192 -23.12 -7.11 -41.06
C MET A 192 -21.79 -6.65 -41.63
N ILE A 193 -21.69 -5.35 -41.91
CA ILE A 193 -20.43 -4.73 -42.29
C ILE A 193 -19.60 -4.59 -41.02
N TYR A 194 -18.51 -5.34 -40.92
CA TYR A 194 -17.59 -5.21 -39.81
C TYR A 194 -16.70 -3.96 -39.97
N PRO A 195 -16.44 -3.22 -38.88
CA PRO A 195 -15.43 -2.17 -38.88
C PRO A 195 -14.05 -2.72 -39.25
N ALA A 196 -13.25 -1.94 -39.95
CA ALA A 196 -11.89 -2.32 -40.33
C ALA A 196 -10.94 -2.09 -39.16
N VAL A 197 -10.23 -3.15 -38.76
CA VAL A 197 -9.17 -3.12 -37.73
C VAL A 197 -7.87 -3.58 -38.36
N CYS A 198 -6.80 -2.79 -38.25
CA CYS A 198 -5.53 -3.14 -38.89
C CYS A 198 -5.00 -4.50 -38.43
N GLY A 199 -4.86 -5.44 -39.38
CA GLY A 199 -4.37 -6.79 -39.15
C GLY A 199 -5.35 -7.72 -38.41
N LEU A 200 -6.64 -7.34 -38.29
CA LEU A 200 -7.67 -8.18 -37.68
C LEU A 200 -9.00 -8.11 -38.43
N THR A 201 -9.48 -9.28 -38.90
CA THR A 201 -10.85 -9.43 -39.39
C THR A 201 -11.55 -10.63 -38.76
N PRO A 202 -12.84 -10.51 -38.38
CA PRO A 202 -13.65 -11.59 -37.83
C PRO A 202 -13.68 -12.88 -38.64
N GLU A 203 -13.59 -12.75 -39.97
CA GLU A 203 -13.87 -13.82 -40.93
C GLU A 203 -12.69 -14.78 -41.08
N THR A 204 -11.47 -14.35 -40.79
CA THR A 204 -10.26 -15.15 -40.96
C THR A 204 -9.71 -15.68 -39.63
N CYS A 205 -10.25 -15.21 -38.50
CA CYS A 205 -9.82 -15.65 -37.19
C CYS A 205 -10.36 -17.04 -36.81
N THR A 206 -9.46 -18.01 -36.61
CA THR A 206 -9.80 -19.41 -36.30
C THR A 206 -9.80 -19.71 -34.80
N LYS A 207 -8.95 -19.03 -34.03
CA LYS A 207 -8.84 -19.17 -32.57
C LYS A 207 -8.96 -17.81 -31.88
N LYS A 208 -9.88 -17.70 -30.93
CA LYS A 208 -10.23 -16.46 -30.22
C LYS A 208 -10.08 -16.65 -28.71
N VAL A 209 -9.71 -15.60 -27.99
CA VAL A 209 -9.73 -15.55 -26.53
C VAL A 209 -10.44 -14.28 -26.07
N PHE A 210 -11.39 -14.44 -25.16
CA PHE A 210 -11.99 -13.34 -24.42
C PHE A 210 -11.29 -13.22 -23.08
N GLY A 211 -10.87 -12.01 -22.73
CA GLY A 211 -10.20 -11.74 -21.46
C GLY A 211 -8.77 -11.25 -21.65
N ASN A 212 -8.19 -10.84 -20.55
CA ASN A 212 -6.86 -10.25 -20.47
C ASN A 212 -5.84 -11.36 -20.71
N MET A 213 -4.87 -11.10 -21.58
CA MET A 213 -3.72 -11.99 -21.71
C MET A 213 -2.83 -11.79 -20.47
N PRO A 214 -2.37 -12.86 -19.79
CA PRO A 214 -1.32 -12.72 -18.80
C PRO A 214 -0.05 -12.15 -19.45
N ARG A 215 0.91 -11.68 -18.64
CA ARG A 215 2.19 -11.17 -19.13
C ARG A 215 2.81 -12.17 -20.11
N GLU A 216 3.51 -11.66 -21.11
CA GLU A 216 4.10 -12.45 -22.20
C GLU A 216 5.12 -13.50 -21.71
N ASP A 217 5.56 -13.41 -20.45
CA ASP A 217 6.45 -14.36 -19.75
C ASP A 217 5.72 -15.53 -19.05
N ASP A 218 4.39 -15.52 -18.98
CA ASP A 218 3.63 -16.56 -18.30
C ASP A 218 3.24 -17.68 -19.27
N SER A 219 3.98 -18.77 -19.20
CA SER A 219 3.70 -20.02 -19.92
C SER A 219 2.38 -20.70 -19.50
N THR A 220 1.74 -20.22 -18.42
CA THR A 220 0.48 -20.77 -17.94
C THR A 220 -0.72 -20.00 -18.49
N TRP A 221 -1.21 -20.47 -19.63
CA TRP A 221 -2.51 -20.04 -20.15
C TRP A 221 -3.61 -20.46 -19.18
N PRO A 222 -4.52 -19.56 -18.74
CA PRO A 222 -5.68 -19.99 -17.98
C PRO A 222 -6.49 -20.99 -18.79
N SER A 223 -6.86 -22.10 -18.14
CA SER A 223 -7.58 -23.25 -18.69
C SER A 223 -9.01 -22.95 -19.17
N THR A 224 -9.45 -21.69 -19.13
CA THR A 224 -10.64 -21.19 -19.83
C THR A 224 -10.37 -20.95 -21.31
N ILE A 225 -9.76 -21.92 -21.98
CA ILE A 225 -9.82 -22.07 -23.43
C ILE A 225 -11.27 -22.49 -23.74
N VAL A 226 -12.16 -21.51 -23.87
CA VAL A 226 -13.48 -21.78 -24.43
C VAL A 226 -13.28 -22.13 -25.89
N ASN A 227 -13.50 -23.40 -26.23
CA ASN A 227 -13.43 -23.88 -27.61
C ASN A 227 -14.24 -22.96 -28.53
N SER A 228 -13.58 -22.45 -29.56
CA SER A 228 -13.89 -21.25 -30.36
C SER A 228 -15.12 -21.33 -31.26
N LYS A 229 -15.98 -22.36 -31.16
CA LYS A 229 -17.05 -22.59 -32.14
C LYS A 229 -18.39 -21.89 -31.86
N VAL A 230 -18.59 -21.25 -30.69
CA VAL A 230 -19.94 -20.74 -30.30
C VAL A 230 -20.06 -19.21 -30.26
N LEU A 231 -18.95 -18.46 -30.23
CA LEU A 231 -19.01 -17.00 -30.04
C LEU A 231 -19.03 -16.21 -31.36
N LYS A 232 -20.20 -15.61 -31.62
CA LYS A 232 -20.42 -14.63 -32.69
C LYS A 232 -19.66 -13.33 -32.41
N TRP A 233 -19.04 -12.77 -33.44
CA TRP A 233 -18.41 -11.45 -33.35
C TRP A 233 -19.47 -10.36 -33.19
N SER A 234 -19.21 -9.44 -32.26
CA SER A 234 -20.02 -8.23 -32.10
C SER A 234 -19.92 -7.34 -33.36
N PRO A 235 -20.98 -6.62 -33.75
CA PRO A 235 -20.89 -5.58 -34.78
C PRO A 235 -19.91 -4.46 -34.44
N SER A 236 -19.71 -4.19 -33.14
CA SER A 236 -18.75 -3.20 -32.65
C SER A 236 -17.38 -3.84 -32.35
N ALA A 237 -16.32 -3.29 -32.96
CA ALA A 237 -14.92 -3.67 -32.74
C ALA A 237 -14.47 -3.59 -31.29
N VAL A 238 -15.06 -2.69 -30.51
CA VAL A 238 -14.73 -2.47 -29.09
C VAL A 238 -15.00 -3.70 -28.22
N LYS A 239 -15.85 -4.62 -28.68
CA LYS A 239 -16.19 -5.85 -27.96
C LYS A 239 -15.52 -7.09 -28.56
N TRP A 240 -14.55 -6.89 -29.45
CA TRP A 240 -13.91 -7.99 -30.16
C TRP A 240 -12.91 -8.72 -29.25
N PRO A 241 -12.88 -10.08 -29.31
CA PRO A 241 -11.85 -10.85 -28.63
C PRO A 241 -10.49 -10.68 -29.31
N ILE A 242 -9.43 -11.13 -28.63
CA ILE A 242 -8.10 -11.26 -29.22
C ILE A 242 -8.10 -12.47 -30.15
N CYS A 243 -7.55 -12.30 -31.35
CA CYS A 243 -7.34 -13.40 -32.28
C CYS A 243 -5.94 -13.98 -32.11
N LEU A 244 -5.85 -15.29 -31.81
CA LEU A 244 -4.57 -15.98 -31.66
C LEU A 244 -4.06 -16.58 -32.97
N GLN A 245 -4.96 -16.90 -33.91
CA GLN A 245 -4.59 -17.57 -35.15
C GLN A 245 -5.49 -17.10 -36.31
N GLN A 246 -4.83 -16.66 -37.38
CA GLN A 246 -5.45 -16.23 -38.63
C GLN A 246 -5.37 -17.36 -39.68
N ASN A 247 -6.37 -17.45 -40.55
CA ASN A 247 -6.34 -18.27 -41.75
C ASN A 247 -5.74 -17.44 -42.91
N TYR A 248 -4.42 -17.53 -43.07
CA TYR A 248 -3.68 -16.79 -44.08
C TYR A 248 -4.04 -17.19 -45.51
N ASP A 249 -4.39 -18.45 -45.77
CA ASP A 249 -4.82 -18.91 -47.10
C ASP A 249 -6.10 -18.19 -47.55
N ARG A 250 -7.05 -18.01 -46.63
CA ARG A 250 -8.29 -17.27 -46.89
C ARG A 250 -8.03 -15.78 -47.15
N ILE A 251 -7.05 -15.20 -46.46
CA ILE A 251 -6.63 -13.80 -46.65
C ILE A 251 -6.02 -13.64 -48.04
N ALA A 252 -5.05 -14.48 -48.40
CA ALA A 252 -4.33 -14.42 -49.67
C ALA A 252 -5.27 -14.54 -50.89
N ASN A 253 -6.30 -15.39 -50.80
CA ASN A 253 -7.28 -15.58 -51.87
C ASN A 253 -8.30 -14.43 -52.00
N ASN A 254 -8.39 -13.52 -51.02
CA ASN A 254 -9.42 -12.47 -50.94
C ASN A 254 -8.85 -11.10 -50.52
N ILE A 255 -7.60 -10.80 -50.90
CA ILE A 255 -6.89 -9.57 -50.48
C ILE A 255 -7.71 -8.30 -50.80
N SER A 256 -8.36 -8.26 -51.97
CA SER A 256 -9.19 -7.13 -52.40
C SER A 256 -10.40 -6.85 -51.49
N LEU A 257 -10.85 -7.84 -50.72
CA LEU A 257 -11.93 -7.68 -49.74
C LEU A 257 -11.44 -7.19 -48.37
N TYR A 258 -10.17 -7.44 -48.05
CA TYR A 258 -9.55 -7.11 -46.76
C TYR A 258 -8.26 -6.30 -46.91
N PRO A 259 -8.28 -5.10 -47.52
CA PRO A 259 -7.07 -4.29 -47.69
C PRO A 259 -6.38 -3.95 -46.35
N HIS A 260 -7.16 -3.86 -45.26
CA HIS A 260 -6.66 -3.65 -43.89
C HIS A 260 -5.93 -4.85 -43.26
N MET A 261 -5.90 -6.00 -43.94
CA MET A 261 -5.15 -7.20 -43.51
C MET A 261 -3.79 -7.31 -44.20
N ASP A 262 -3.61 -6.69 -45.36
CA ASP A 262 -2.38 -6.71 -46.16
C ASP A 262 -1.48 -5.51 -45.81
N CYS A 263 -1.17 -5.40 -44.52
CA CYS A 263 -0.32 -4.31 -44.02
C CYS A 263 0.45 -4.71 -42.77
N VAL A 264 1.64 -4.15 -42.62
CA VAL A 264 2.45 -4.32 -41.41
C VAL A 264 1.93 -3.36 -40.35
N ASN A 265 1.25 -3.91 -39.33
CA ASN A 265 0.76 -3.11 -38.22
C ASN A 265 1.92 -2.62 -37.35
N ILE A 266 2.18 -1.31 -37.35
CA ILE A 266 3.28 -0.68 -36.62
C ILE A 266 2.89 -0.19 -35.21
N ALA A 267 1.60 -0.21 -34.88
CA ALA A 267 1.08 0.36 -33.65
C ALA A 267 0.17 -0.64 -32.92
N ARG A 268 0.54 -1.01 -31.70
CA ARG A 268 -0.23 -1.92 -30.85
C ARG A 268 -0.52 -1.31 -29.49
N PRO A 269 -1.50 -1.84 -28.74
CA PRO A 269 -1.86 -1.34 -27.43
C PRO A 269 -0.66 -1.34 -26.47
N CYS A 270 -0.43 -0.19 -25.86
CA CYS A 270 0.54 0.05 -24.80
C CYS A 270 -0.19 0.66 -23.61
N CYS A 271 -0.13 -0.03 -22.46
CA CYS A 271 -0.70 0.46 -21.22
C CYS A 271 0.30 1.34 -20.48
N THR A 272 -0.05 2.60 -20.24
CA THR A 272 0.81 3.62 -19.63
C THR A 272 0.09 4.35 -18.50
N GLY A 273 0.85 5.05 -17.65
CA GLY A 273 0.29 5.83 -16.55
C GLY A 273 -0.28 4.99 -15.41
N VAL A 274 -0.65 5.65 -14.31
CA VAL A 274 -1.19 4.98 -13.11
C VAL A 274 -2.71 4.77 -13.17
N LEU A 275 -3.39 5.51 -14.05
CA LEU A 275 -4.83 5.34 -14.31
C LEU A 275 -5.13 4.27 -15.36
N GLY A 276 -4.10 3.68 -15.97
CA GLY A 276 -4.23 2.65 -17.00
C GLY A 276 -4.67 3.22 -18.34
N ASP A 277 -4.02 4.29 -18.81
CA ASP A 277 -4.25 4.81 -20.15
C ASP A 277 -3.74 3.83 -21.20
N CYS A 278 -4.44 3.77 -22.33
CA CYS A 278 -4.04 2.93 -23.46
C CYS A 278 -3.81 3.79 -24.70
N ILE A 279 -2.62 3.63 -25.28
CA ILE A 279 -2.25 4.24 -26.56
C ILE A 279 -1.83 3.16 -27.55
N LEU A 280 -2.06 3.40 -28.84
CA LEU A 280 -1.53 2.56 -29.90
C LEU A 280 -0.18 3.14 -30.32
N THR A 281 0.90 2.41 -30.07
CA THR A 281 2.26 2.88 -30.37
C THR A 281 3.18 1.71 -30.72
N SER A 282 4.42 2.02 -31.13
CA SER A 282 5.44 1.00 -31.39
C SER A 282 5.98 0.43 -30.08
N GLU A 283 6.57 -0.76 -30.14
CA GLU A 283 7.14 -1.40 -28.96
C GLU A 283 8.26 -0.57 -28.32
N GLU A 284 9.11 0.05 -29.14
CA GLU A 284 10.20 0.89 -28.67
C GLU A 284 9.68 2.12 -27.92
N ASP A 285 8.66 2.79 -28.45
CA ASP A 285 8.03 3.94 -27.79
C ASP A 285 7.30 3.53 -26.51
N CYS A 286 6.65 2.36 -26.50
CA CYS A 286 6.04 1.83 -25.28
C CYS A 286 7.08 1.56 -24.18
N ARG A 287 8.22 0.94 -24.53
CA ARG A 287 9.34 0.71 -23.60
C ARG A 287 9.94 2.02 -23.09
N ARG A 288 10.09 3.01 -23.97
CA ARG A 288 10.55 4.37 -23.60
C ARG A 288 9.63 5.02 -22.57
N ARG A 289 8.31 4.82 -22.71
CA ARG A 289 7.28 5.29 -21.76
C ARG A 289 7.13 4.42 -20.51
N ARG A 290 7.95 3.37 -20.35
CA ARG A 290 7.82 2.35 -19.28
C ARG A 290 6.43 1.71 -19.21
N GLY A 291 5.74 1.64 -20.36
CA GLY A 291 4.44 1.00 -20.49
C GLY A 291 4.56 -0.52 -20.63
N ILE A 292 3.40 -1.18 -20.60
CA ILE A 292 3.28 -2.61 -20.89
C ILE A 292 2.76 -2.75 -22.33
N PHE A 293 3.59 -3.32 -23.20
CA PHE A 293 3.27 -3.52 -24.61
C PHE A 293 2.49 -4.82 -24.80
N HIS A 294 1.43 -4.79 -25.61
CA HIS A 294 0.60 -5.95 -25.92
C HIS A 294 0.74 -6.34 -27.39
N SER A 295 1.73 -7.19 -27.69
CA SER A 295 2.09 -7.62 -29.04
C SER A 295 0.98 -8.38 -29.78
N ARG A 296 0.03 -9.00 -29.06
CA ARG A 296 -1.06 -9.80 -29.65
C ARG A 296 -2.40 -9.06 -29.73
N ALA A 297 -2.51 -7.90 -29.10
CA ALA A 297 -3.70 -7.08 -29.19
C ALA A 297 -3.60 -6.10 -30.38
N HIS A 298 -4.76 -5.71 -30.90
CA HIS A 298 -4.91 -4.75 -31.99
C HIS A 298 -5.61 -3.46 -31.52
N LEU A 299 -6.40 -3.55 -30.46
CA LEU A 299 -7.26 -2.49 -29.95
C LEU A 299 -7.07 -2.31 -28.44
N CYS A 300 -7.25 -1.09 -27.95
CA CYS A 300 -7.17 -0.79 -26.52
C CYS A 300 -8.32 -1.44 -25.73
N SER A 301 -9.49 -1.60 -26.36
CA SER A 301 -10.62 -2.32 -25.79
C SER A 301 -10.37 -3.83 -25.59
N GLN A 302 -9.30 -4.39 -26.16
CA GLN A 302 -8.94 -5.79 -25.97
C GLN A 302 -8.05 -6.02 -24.75
N VAL A 303 -7.49 -4.96 -24.17
CA VAL A 303 -6.59 -5.03 -23.02
C VAL A 303 -7.25 -4.41 -21.79
N ASP A 304 -6.77 -4.77 -20.62
CA ASP A 304 -7.17 -4.19 -19.34
C ASP A 304 -5.94 -3.55 -18.71
N CYS A 305 -5.76 -2.27 -19.04
CA CYS A 305 -4.60 -1.53 -18.58
C CYS A 305 -4.62 -1.28 -17.07
N ILE A 306 -5.79 -1.18 -16.44
CA ILE A 306 -5.85 -1.00 -14.98
C ILE A 306 -5.40 -2.28 -14.26
N GLN A 307 -5.74 -3.48 -14.77
CA GLN A 307 -5.19 -4.73 -14.23
C GLN A 307 -3.67 -4.80 -14.34
N SER A 308 -3.11 -4.39 -15.49
CA SER A 308 -1.67 -4.33 -15.73
C SER A 308 -0.93 -3.33 -14.82
N VAL A 309 -1.59 -2.25 -14.41
CA VAL A 309 -1.03 -1.28 -13.44
C VAL A 309 -1.11 -1.83 -12.02
N CYS A 310 -2.27 -2.38 -11.64
CA CYS A 310 -2.49 -2.90 -10.30
C CYS A 310 -1.55 -4.07 -9.98
N GLY A 311 -1.48 -5.10 -10.83
CA GLY A 311 -0.56 -6.22 -10.65
C GLY A 311 -0.69 -6.96 -9.30
N MET A 312 0.35 -7.74 -8.98
CA MET A 312 0.47 -8.74 -7.90
C MET A 312 -0.50 -9.93 -7.99
N LEU A 313 -1.80 -9.67 -8.00
CA LEU A 313 -2.86 -10.67 -8.15
C LEU A 313 -3.86 -10.19 -9.19
N GLU A 314 -4.40 -11.10 -9.99
CA GLU A 314 -5.42 -10.76 -10.97
C GLU A 314 -6.75 -10.37 -10.30
N PHE A 315 -7.57 -9.58 -10.98
CA PHE A 315 -8.94 -9.32 -10.54
C PHE A 315 -9.80 -10.58 -10.74
N PHE A 316 -10.74 -10.86 -9.82
CA PHE A 316 -11.68 -11.97 -9.97
C PHE A 316 -12.57 -11.80 -11.21
N VAL A 317 -12.91 -10.55 -11.55
CA VAL A 317 -13.65 -10.20 -12.76
C VAL A 317 -12.87 -9.10 -13.50
N ALA A 318 -12.60 -9.31 -14.79
CA ALA A 318 -11.90 -8.34 -15.61
C ALA A 318 -12.57 -6.96 -15.52
N ARG A 319 -11.76 -5.90 -15.37
CA ARG A 319 -12.20 -4.49 -15.20
C ARG A 319 -13.04 -4.20 -13.96
N LEU A 320 -13.12 -5.14 -13.00
CA LEU A 320 -13.75 -4.91 -11.72
C LEU A 320 -12.70 -4.98 -10.60
N PRO A 321 -12.17 -3.85 -10.13
CA PRO A 321 -11.15 -3.83 -9.09
C PRO A 321 -11.67 -4.35 -7.75
N ASP A 322 -10.90 -5.24 -7.13
CA ASP A 322 -11.28 -6.03 -5.95
C ASP A 322 -10.08 -6.41 -5.05
N GLN A 323 -8.95 -5.71 -5.17
CA GLN A 323 -7.71 -6.05 -4.46
C GLN A 323 -7.68 -5.56 -3.01
N VAL A 324 -8.60 -6.05 -2.18
CA VAL A 324 -8.76 -5.66 -0.76
C VAL A 324 -7.52 -5.99 0.09
N TYR A 325 -6.71 -6.97 -0.32
CA TYR A 325 -5.44 -7.30 0.34
C TYR A 325 -4.47 -6.12 0.42
N ARG A 326 -4.64 -5.07 -0.40
CA ARG A 326 -3.83 -3.85 -0.38
C ARG A 326 -3.87 -3.11 0.95
N PHE A 327 -4.95 -3.23 1.72
CA PHE A 327 -5.01 -2.67 3.07
C PHE A 327 -4.06 -3.38 4.05
N TRP A 328 -3.66 -4.61 3.73
CA TRP A 328 -2.71 -5.39 4.52
C TRP A 328 -1.29 -5.27 3.98
N THR A 329 -1.09 -5.46 2.68
CA THR A 329 0.26 -5.47 2.07
C THR A 329 0.97 -4.13 2.22
N VAL A 330 0.22 -3.03 2.23
CA VAL A 330 0.76 -1.67 2.42
C VAL A 330 1.60 -1.52 3.70
N ILE A 331 1.32 -2.29 4.75
CA ILE A 331 2.06 -2.28 6.03
C ILE A 331 3.52 -2.73 5.84
N PHE A 332 3.80 -3.53 4.81
CA PHE A 332 5.12 -4.11 4.56
C PHE A 332 5.93 -3.36 3.49
N ILE A 333 5.27 -2.53 2.69
CA ILE A 333 5.88 -1.80 1.58
C ILE A 333 6.33 -0.44 2.08
N HIS A 334 7.53 -0.01 1.67
CA HIS A 334 8.07 1.31 2.01
C HIS A 334 8.28 2.14 0.75
N ALA A 335 8.23 3.46 0.91
CA ALA A 335 8.42 4.38 -0.20
C ALA A 335 9.86 4.37 -0.74
N GLY A 336 10.84 4.06 0.12
CA GLY A 336 12.25 3.97 -0.21
C GLY A 336 13.12 3.76 1.03
N LEU A 337 14.44 3.85 0.86
CA LEU A 337 15.42 3.55 1.91
C LEU A 337 15.30 4.47 3.13
N ILE A 338 15.02 5.77 2.93
CA ILE A 338 14.90 6.73 4.04
C ILE A 338 13.66 6.42 4.88
N HIS A 339 12.53 6.14 4.23
CA HIS A 339 11.30 5.77 4.92
C HIS A 339 11.49 4.47 5.72
N LEU A 340 12.12 3.46 5.13
CA LEU A 340 12.44 2.21 5.84
C LEU A 340 13.34 2.45 7.06
N LEU A 341 14.38 3.29 6.93
CA LEU A 341 15.28 3.61 8.04
C LEU A 341 14.53 4.23 9.23
N ILE A 342 13.62 5.17 8.97
CA ILE A 342 12.76 5.76 10.00
C ILE A 342 11.92 4.69 10.69
N THR A 343 11.33 3.76 9.92
CA THR A 343 10.57 2.63 10.45
C THR A 343 11.40 1.72 11.36
N ILE A 344 12.62 1.38 10.94
CA ILE A 344 13.51 0.51 11.74
C ILE A 344 13.90 1.20 13.04
N ILE A 345 14.25 2.49 13.00
CA ILE A 345 14.57 3.28 14.19
C ILE A 345 13.38 3.27 15.14
N PHE A 346 12.17 3.54 14.65
CA PHE A 346 10.94 3.48 15.45
C PHE A 346 10.72 2.10 16.07
N GLN A 347 10.83 1.04 15.29
CA GLN A 347 10.59 -0.33 15.75
C GLN A 347 11.57 -0.74 16.85
N TYR A 348 12.85 -0.42 16.72
CA TYR A 348 13.84 -0.80 17.72
C TYR A 348 13.84 0.08 18.98
N THR A 349 13.48 1.37 18.85
CA THR A 349 13.51 2.32 19.96
C THR A 349 12.20 2.37 20.75
N ILE A 350 11.05 2.22 20.09
CA ILE A 350 9.72 2.34 20.71
C ILE A 350 9.01 0.98 20.79
N MET A 351 8.89 0.28 19.65
CA MET A 351 8.07 -0.94 19.58
C MET A 351 8.68 -2.12 20.34
N ARG A 352 10.01 -2.34 20.21
CA ARG A 352 10.71 -3.44 20.88
C ARG A 352 10.61 -3.36 22.41
N PRO A 353 10.85 -2.22 23.07
CA PRO A 353 10.61 -2.10 24.52
C PRO A 353 9.15 -2.38 24.89
N LEU A 354 8.19 -1.84 24.13
CA LEU A 354 6.78 -2.11 24.39
C LEU A 354 6.47 -3.60 24.28
N GLU A 355 6.97 -4.29 23.25
CA GLU A 355 6.76 -5.73 23.07
C GLU A 355 7.38 -6.57 24.19
N LYS A 356 8.55 -6.19 24.70
CA LYS A 356 9.15 -6.86 25.86
C LYS A 356 8.28 -6.78 27.11
N LEU A 357 7.53 -5.69 27.26
CA LEU A 357 6.61 -5.46 28.37
C LEU A 357 5.26 -6.16 28.14
N ALA A 358 4.71 -6.00 26.93
CA ALA A 358 3.36 -6.41 26.55
C ALA A 358 3.21 -7.87 26.11
N GLY A 359 4.26 -8.42 25.51
CA GLY A 359 4.23 -9.67 24.76
C GLY A 359 3.99 -9.48 23.26
N CYS A 360 4.56 -10.42 22.50
CA CYS A 360 4.57 -10.45 21.02
C CYS A 360 3.18 -10.41 20.39
N VAL A 361 2.25 -11.28 20.85
CA VAL A 361 0.92 -11.43 20.23
C VAL A 361 0.09 -10.16 20.35
N ARG A 362 0.18 -9.47 21.50
CA ARG A 362 -0.59 -8.25 21.78
C ARG A 362 -0.14 -7.10 20.86
N VAL A 363 1.16 -6.87 20.78
CA VAL A 363 1.75 -5.87 19.89
C VAL A 363 1.45 -6.18 18.43
N MET A 364 1.52 -7.46 18.04
CA MET A 364 1.16 -7.90 16.68
C MET A 364 -0.28 -7.52 16.32
N ILE A 365 -1.26 -7.89 17.16
CA ILE A 365 -2.68 -7.59 16.91
C ILE A 365 -2.90 -6.08 16.75
N ILE A 366 -2.34 -5.28 17.66
CA ILE A 366 -2.50 -3.82 17.64
C ILE A 366 -1.87 -3.22 16.39
N TYR A 367 -0.64 -3.59 16.08
CA TYR A 367 0.09 -3.03 14.94
C TYR A 367 -0.60 -3.33 13.62
N ILE A 368 -1.03 -4.59 13.44
CA ILE A 368 -1.59 -5.08 12.19
C ILE A 368 -3.03 -4.60 11.99
N VAL A 369 -3.90 -4.73 13.00
CA VAL A 369 -5.32 -4.33 12.88
C VAL A 369 -5.43 -2.82 12.72
N SER A 370 -4.68 -2.03 13.50
CA SER A 370 -4.68 -0.58 13.33
C SER A 370 -4.07 -0.14 12.00
N GLY A 371 -3.05 -0.85 11.50
CA GLY A 371 -2.52 -0.65 10.16
C GLY A 371 -3.60 -0.83 9.09
N PHE A 372 -4.32 -1.95 9.13
CA PHE A 372 -5.41 -2.27 8.20
C PHE A 372 -6.54 -1.23 8.23
N VAL A 373 -7.06 -0.92 9.43
CA VAL A 373 -8.17 0.04 9.57
C VAL A 373 -7.71 1.46 9.23
N GLY A 374 -6.48 1.83 9.56
CA GLY A 374 -5.87 3.09 9.14
C GLY A 374 -5.79 3.21 7.62
N SER A 375 -5.33 2.16 6.93
CA SER A 375 -5.27 2.14 5.46
C SER A 375 -6.65 2.19 4.80
N LEU A 376 -7.67 1.55 5.40
CA LEU A 376 -9.06 1.68 4.97
C LEU A 376 -9.56 3.13 5.09
N ALA A 377 -9.33 3.77 6.23
CA ALA A 377 -9.70 5.18 6.42
C ALA A 377 -8.95 6.09 5.43
N SER A 378 -7.65 5.86 5.21
CA SER A 378 -6.88 6.57 4.21
C SER A 378 -7.43 6.42 2.79
N ALA A 379 -7.88 5.23 2.39
CA ALA A 379 -8.49 5.04 1.07
C ALA A 379 -9.87 5.69 0.91
N LEU A 380 -10.56 6.01 2.02
CA LEU A 380 -11.79 6.80 1.98
C LEU A 380 -11.51 8.28 1.69
N PHE A 381 -10.51 8.87 2.37
CA PHE A 381 -10.20 10.31 2.27
C PHE A 381 -9.25 10.66 1.11
N LEU A 382 -8.34 9.76 0.76
CA LEU A 382 -7.32 9.91 -0.28
C LEU A 382 -7.52 8.85 -1.37
N ARG A 383 -8.42 9.15 -2.30
CA ARG A 383 -8.82 8.21 -3.35
C ARG A 383 -7.83 8.11 -4.50
N ASP A 384 -7.24 9.24 -4.89
CA ASP A 384 -6.42 9.30 -6.11
C ASP A 384 -4.92 9.13 -5.84
N THR A 385 -4.52 8.93 -4.59
CA THR A 385 -3.11 8.90 -4.21
C THR A 385 -2.63 7.50 -3.82
N ILE A 386 -1.36 7.26 -4.12
CA ILE A 386 -0.66 6.03 -3.76
C ILE A 386 -0.11 6.22 -2.36
N GLN A 387 -0.26 5.23 -1.48
CA GLN A 387 0.27 5.30 -0.13
C GLN A 387 0.94 3.99 0.28
N VAL A 388 2.00 4.10 1.06
CA VAL A 388 2.82 2.98 1.55
C VAL A 388 3.24 3.19 2.99
N GLY A 389 3.60 2.09 3.64
CA GLY A 389 4.25 2.11 4.94
C GLY A 389 3.32 1.75 6.08
N PRO A 390 3.91 1.33 7.21
CA PRO A 390 3.17 0.89 8.39
C PRO A 390 2.67 2.02 9.29
N GLY A 391 2.54 3.25 8.79
CA GLY A 391 2.29 4.44 9.61
C GLY A 391 1.12 4.29 10.60
N GLY A 392 0.01 3.69 10.16
CA GLY A 392 -1.13 3.40 11.05
C GLY A 392 -0.80 2.46 12.22
N GLY A 393 0.00 1.43 11.97
CA GLY A 393 0.51 0.53 13.01
C GLY A 393 1.49 1.22 13.96
N GLN A 394 2.38 2.07 13.45
CA GLN A 394 3.33 2.82 14.28
C GLN A 394 2.62 3.80 15.22
N PHE A 395 1.64 4.54 14.71
CA PHE A 395 0.84 5.45 15.53
C PHE A 395 -0.01 4.70 16.56
N ALA A 396 -0.47 3.48 16.25
CA ALA A 396 -1.14 2.63 17.22
C ALA A 396 -0.22 2.25 18.39
N ILE A 397 1.04 1.92 18.12
CA ILE A 397 2.04 1.64 19.15
C ILE A 397 2.32 2.87 20.02
N LEU A 398 2.36 4.07 19.43
CA LEU A 398 2.47 5.33 20.19
C LEU A 398 1.25 5.59 21.06
N ALA A 399 0.04 5.31 20.55
CA ALA A 399 -1.19 5.40 21.33
C ALA A 399 -1.20 4.46 22.53
N CYS A 400 -0.71 3.22 22.36
CA CYS A 400 -0.55 2.26 23.45
C CYS A 400 0.45 2.77 24.49
N TYR A 401 1.63 3.20 24.05
CA TYR A 401 2.66 3.72 24.95
C TYR A 401 2.16 4.94 25.74
N LEU A 402 1.42 5.85 25.09
CA LEU A 402 0.81 7.00 25.74
C LEU A 402 -0.27 6.59 26.75
N SER A 403 -1.10 5.60 26.42
CA SER A 403 -2.14 5.07 27.31
C SER A 403 -1.54 4.46 28.58
N GLU A 404 -0.52 3.62 28.43
CA GLU A 404 0.23 3.02 29.55
C GLU A 404 0.92 4.09 30.42
N LEU A 405 1.46 5.15 29.79
CA LEU A 405 2.05 6.26 30.52
C LEU A 405 1.02 7.00 31.39
N PHE A 406 -0.21 7.21 30.88
CA PHE A 406 -1.28 7.84 31.65
C PHE A 406 -1.78 6.96 32.80
N LEU A 407 -1.91 5.65 32.58
CA LEU A 407 -2.25 4.70 33.64
C LEU A 407 -1.19 4.68 34.75
N GLY A 408 0.09 4.70 34.35
CA GLY A 408 1.24 4.72 35.26
C GLY A 408 1.62 6.10 35.81
N TRP A 409 0.91 7.18 35.46
CA TRP A 409 1.36 8.56 35.66
C TRP A 409 1.72 8.88 37.11
N ARG A 410 0.91 8.42 38.07
CA ARG A 410 1.11 8.66 39.51
C ARG A 410 2.23 7.81 40.12
N SER A 411 2.58 6.70 39.48
CA SER A 411 3.61 5.76 39.95
C SER A 411 5.01 6.14 39.49
N LEU A 412 5.13 6.99 38.46
CA LEU A 412 6.40 7.41 37.89
C LEU A 412 6.94 8.66 38.61
N LYS A 413 8.24 8.65 38.96
CA LYS A 413 8.89 9.80 39.60
C LYS A 413 8.95 11.04 38.70
N ARG A 414 9.05 10.86 37.38
CA ARG A 414 9.16 11.94 36.37
C ARG A 414 8.40 11.58 35.08
N PRO A 415 7.04 11.62 35.09
CA PRO A 415 6.22 11.21 33.94
C PRO A 415 6.31 12.17 32.73
N TRP A 416 6.66 13.44 32.97
CA TRP A 416 6.77 14.45 31.91
C TRP A 416 7.88 14.15 30.89
N ILE A 417 8.98 13.51 31.30
CA ILE A 417 10.09 13.19 30.39
C ILE A 417 9.66 12.19 29.30
N PRO A 418 9.12 10.99 29.62
CA PRO A 418 8.61 10.09 28.59
C PRO A 418 7.43 10.68 27.84
N PHE A 419 6.58 11.50 28.48
CA PHE A 419 5.49 12.20 27.79
C PHE A 419 5.99 13.08 26.64
N PHE A 420 6.90 14.02 26.92
CA PHE A 420 7.43 14.90 25.87
C PHE A 420 8.18 14.13 24.78
N LYS A 421 8.87 13.03 25.11
CA LYS A 421 9.50 12.16 24.10
C LYS A 421 8.48 11.56 23.14
N ILE A 422 7.34 11.08 23.64
CA ILE A 422 6.27 10.52 22.80
C ILE A 422 5.64 11.63 21.94
N ILE A 423 5.36 12.80 22.52
CA ILE A 423 4.78 13.93 21.78
C ILE A 423 5.71 14.41 20.66
N ILE A 424 7.02 14.53 20.93
CA ILE A 424 8.02 14.86 19.90
C ILE A 424 8.04 13.78 18.81
N CYS A 425 8.02 12.50 19.18
CA CYS A 425 7.98 11.40 18.23
C CYS A 425 6.72 11.44 17.35
N LEU A 426 5.54 11.69 17.93
CA LEU A 426 4.28 11.88 17.19
C LEU A 426 4.39 13.05 16.21
N PHE A 427 4.92 14.18 16.64
CA PHE A 427 5.09 15.35 15.78
C PHE A 427 6.04 15.06 14.60
N LEU A 428 7.18 14.41 14.86
CA LEU A 428 8.15 14.06 13.81
C LEU A 428 7.56 13.09 12.79
N LEU A 429 6.84 12.05 13.24
CA LEU A 429 6.21 11.10 12.31
C LEU A 429 5.02 11.71 11.55
N PHE A 430 4.28 12.62 12.18
CA PHE A 430 3.25 13.40 11.49
C PHE A 430 3.87 14.31 10.41
N ALA A 431 5.02 14.93 10.70
CA ALA A 431 5.76 15.72 9.72
C ALA A 431 6.28 14.86 8.55
N VAL A 432 6.72 13.62 8.82
CA VAL A 432 7.05 12.62 7.80
C VAL A 432 5.83 12.31 6.93
N GLY A 433 4.62 12.26 7.51
CA GLY A 433 3.37 12.08 6.76
C GLY A 433 2.88 13.30 5.98
N LEU A 434 3.66 14.40 5.91
CA LEU A 434 3.42 15.52 5.00
C LEU A 434 4.14 15.37 3.65
N PHE A 435 4.97 14.33 3.50
CA PHE A 435 5.70 14.02 2.28
C PHE A 435 4.90 13.04 1.40
N PRO A 436 5.13 13.02 0.07
CA PRO A 436 4.44 12.12 -0.86
C PRO A 436 4.58 10.65 -0.45
N LEU A 437 3.62 9.82 -0.89
CA LEU A 437 3.52 8.38 -0.56
C LEU A 437 3.28 8.01 0.91
N VAL A 438 3.31 8.95 1.86
CA VAL A 438 2.99 8.70 3.28
C VAL A 438 1.82 9.59 3.70
N ASP A 439 0.80 9.02 4.35
CA ASP A 439 -0.39 9.78 4.71
C ASP A 439 -0.68 9.85 6.21
N ASN A 440 -1.23 11.00 6.61
CA ASN A 440 -1.62 11.30 7.97
C ASN A 440 -3.00 10.72 8.35
N TYR A 441 -3.87 10.39 7.39
CA TYR A 441 -5.17 9.77 7.70
C TYR A 441 -4.98 8.37 8.30
N ALA A 442 -4.14 7.53 7.69
CA ALA A 442 -3.79 6.22 8.20
C ALA A 442 -3.16 6.31 9.59
N GLN A 443 -2.29 7.30 9.82
CA GLN A 443 -1.66 7.55 11.11
C GLN A 443 -2.68 7.95 12.18
N CYS A 444 -3.56 8.92 11.91
CA CYS A 444 -4.58 9.38 12.86
C CYS A 444 -5.59 8.29 13.21
N PHE A 445 -6.13 7.58 12.21
CA PHE A 445 -7.07 6.48 12.46
C PHE A 445 -6.36 5.27 13.08
N GLY A 446 -5.11 5.00 12.71
CA GLY A 446 -4.28 3.99 13.36
C GLY A 446 -4.03 4.29 14.85
N PHE A 447 -3.78 5.56 15.20
CA PHE A 447 -3.69 6.02 16.59
C PHE A 447 -4.99 5.76 17.36
N LEU A 448 -6.13 6.17 16.78
CA LEU A 448 -7.45 6.00 17.39
C LEU A 448 -7.78 4.52 17.64
N ILE A 449 -7.59 3.67 16.62
CA ILE A 449 -7.84 2.23 16.74
C ILE A 449 -6.83 1.59 17.70
N GLY A 450 -5.57 2.01 17.68
CA GLY A 450 -4.55 1.55 18.62
C GLY A 450 -4.91 1.86 20.07
N PHE A 451 -5.42 3.06 20.35
CA PHE A 451 -5.92 3.43 21.67
C PHE A 451 -7.07 2.52 22.13
N LEU A 452 -8.04 2.26 21.25
CA LEU A 452 -9.17 1.37 21.57
C LEU A 452 -8.73 -0.09 21.76
N LEU A 453 -7.85 -0.61 20.89
CA LEU A 453 -7.29 -1.95 21.01
C LEU A 453 -6.43 -2.11 22.26
N ASN A 454 -5.73 -1.07 22.71
CA ASN A 454 -5.00 -1.10 23.98
C ASN A 454 -5.96 -1.41 25.14
N MET A 455 -7.13 -0.75 25.18
CA MET A 455 -8.13 -0.96 26.22
C MET A 455 -8.75 -2.36 26.20
N ILE A 456 -8.71 -3.06 25.06
CA ILE A 456 -9.20 -4.43 24.89
C ILE A 456 -8.12 -5.45 25.27
N VAL A 457 -6.88 -5.22 24.82
CA VAL A 457 -5.80 -6.21 24.82
C VAL A 457 -4.86 -6.08 26.04
N PHE A 458 -4.84 -4.92 26.70
CA PHE A 458 -4.11 -4.66 27.95
C PHE A 458 -5.05 -4.48 29.15
N PRO A 459 -5.75 -5.55 29.57
CA PRO A 459 -6.48 -5.52 30.83
C PRO A 459 -5.50 -5.57 32.01
N ASP A 460 -5.59 -4.56 32.86
CA ASP A 460 -4.73 -4.34 34.03
C ASP A 460 -4.72 -5.57 34.97
N VAL A 461 -3.54 -6.15 35.23
CA VAL A 461 -3.37 -7.45 35.93
C VAL A 461 -3.87 -7.40 37.39
N ASN A 462 -4.01 -6.20 37.95
CA ASN A 462 -4.44 -5.98 39.34
C ASN A 462 -5.95 -5.75 39.51
N TYR A 463 -6.74 -5.74 38.42
CA TYR A 463 -8.18 -5.53 38.50
C TYR A 463 -8.92 -6.87 38.60
N LYS A 464 -9.04 -7.40 39.83
CA LYS A 464 -9.94 -8.53 40.16
C LYS A 464 -11.30 -8.32 39.48
N LYS A 465 -11.70 -9.21 38.54
CA LYS A 465 -13.04 -9.37 37.91
C LYS A 465 -14.05 -8.26 38.28
N ASN A 466 -13.77 -7.02 37.87
CA ASN A 466 -14.56 -5.87 38.26
C ASN A 466 -15.49 -5.54 37.10
N VAL A 467 -16.77 -5.32 37.38
CA VAL A 467 -17.77 -4.98 36.34
C VAL A 467 -17.30 -3.80 35.49
N ARG A 468 -16.61 -2.82 36.10
CA ARG A 468 -16.01 -1.67 35.40
C ARG A 468 -15.04 -2.08 34.28
N HIS A 469 -14.22 -3.08 34.52
CA HIS A 469 -13.25 -3.55 33.52
C HIS A 469 -13.96 -4.22 32.35
N LEU A 470 -14.95 -5.06 32.63
CA LEU A 470 -15.79 -5.67 31.60
C LEU A 470 -16.52 -4.60 30.77
N VAL A 471 -17.07 -3.57 31.42
CA VAL A 471 -17.72 -2.45 30.74
C VAL A 471 -16.73 -1.74 29.81
N VAL A 472 -15.51 -1.41 30.24
CA VAL A 472 -14.51 -0.74 29.38
C VAL A 472 -14.12 -1.60 28.17
N VAL A 473 -13.86 -2.89 28.37
CA VAL A 473 -13.48 -3.79 27.26
C VAL A 473 -14.63 -3.94 26.27
N THR A 474 -15.85 -4.15 26.76
CA THR A 474 -17.04 -4.31 25.90
C THR A 474 -17.38 -3.04 25.15
N THR A 475 -17.28 -1.87 25.78
CA THR A 475 -17.52 -0.59 25.10
C THR A 475 -16.45 -0.30 24.06
N ALA A 476 -15.16 -0.52 24.37
CA ALA A 476 -14.07 -0.33 23.42
C ALA A 476 -14.15 -1.30 22.22
N LEU A 477 -14.56 -2.54 22.45
CA LEU A 477 -14.79 -3.51 21.39
C LEU A 477 -15.96 -3.09 20.50
N ALA A 478 -17.09 -2.72 21.11
CA ALA A 478 -18.27 -2.26 20.39
C ALA A 478 -17.97 -1.00 19.55
N THR A 479 -17.23 -0.02 20.10
CA THR A 479 -16.85 1.18 19.35
C THR A 479 -15.88 0.88 18.22
N THR A 480 -14.91 -0.02 18.42
CA THR A 480 -13.98 -0.45 17.35
C THR A 480 -14.73 -1.11 16.20
N ILE A 481 -15.67 -2.03 16.50
CA ILE A 481 -16.49 -2.70 15.50
C ILE A 481 -17.40 -1.71 14.79
N ALA A 482 -18.06 -0.80 15.53
CA ALA A 482 -18.92 0.22 14.93
C ALA A 482 -18.14 1.15 13.99
N LEU A 483 -16.96 1.63 14.40
CA LEU A 483 -16.09 2.44 13.55
C LEU A 483 -15.68 1.69 12.28
N PHE A 484 -15.32 0.41 12.40
CA PHE A 484 -14.98 -0.42 11.25
C PHE A 484 -16.15 -0.57 10.26
N ILE A 485 -17.36 -0.87 10.77
CA ILE A 485 -18.58 -0.99 9.96
C ILE A 485 -18.91 0.34 9.28
N VAL A 486 -18.77 1.46 9.98
CA VAL A 486 -19.01 2.79 9.39
C VAL A 486 -18.00 3.08 8.29
N LEU A 487 -16.70 2.85 8.53
CA LEU A 487 -15.65 3.10 7.54
C LEU A 487 -15.84 2.24 6.28
N ILE A 488 -16.11 0.93 6.42
CA ILE A 488 -16.31 0.05 5.27
C ILE A 488 -17.58 0.40 4.51
N THR A 489 -18.67 0.76 5.21
CA THR A 489 -19.93 1.18 4.58
C THR A 489 -19.73 2.48 3.80
N LEU A 490 -19.08 3.47 4.39
CA LEU A 490 -18.78 4.74 3.72
C LEU A 490 -17.86 4.52 2.51
N PHE A 491 -16.88 3.63 2.63
CA PHE A 491 -15.95 3.31 1.54
C PHE A 491 -16.67 2.79 0.29
N TYR A 492 -17.67 1.91 0.45
CA TYR A 492 -18.41 1.34 -0.69
C TYR A 492 -19.62 2.16 -1.15
N THR A 493 -20.24 2.94 -0.26
CA THR A 493 -21.49 3.67 -0.59
C THR A 493 -21.27 5.12 -0.99
N VAL A 494 -20.23 5.79 -0.48
CA VAL A 494 -20.04 7.24 -0.67
C VAL A 494 -18.83 7.53 -1.56
N PRO A 495 -19.01 8.27 -2.68
CA PRO A 495 -17.89 8.78 -3.46
C PRO A 495 -17.35 10.08 -2.84
N PHE A 496 -16.70 9.99 -1.67
CA PHE A 496 -16.22 11.14 -0.89
C PHE A 496 -15.20 12.02 -1.64
N LYS A 497 -15.65 13.11 -2.29
CA LYS A 497 -14.78 14.05 -3.04
C LYS A 497 -14.35 15.15 -2.06
N CYS A 498 -13.09 15.12 -1.67
CA CYS A 498 -12.54 16.08 -0.72
C CYS A 498 -11.27 16.71 -1.27
N ALA A 499 -11.41 17.88 -1.91
CA ALA A 499 -10.29 18.62 -2.47
C ALA A 499 -9.27 19.02 -1.38
N SER A 500 -9.77 19.48 -0.23
CA SER A 500 -8.93 19.89 0.90
C SER A 500 -8.28 18.72 1.66
N CYS A 501 -8.73 17.48 1.44
CA CYS A 501 -8.17 16.33 2.15
C CYS A 501 -6.71 16.06 1.74
N LYS A 502 -6.34 16.36 0.49
CA LYS A 502 -4.97 16.22 0.00
C LYS A 502 -4.00 17.10 0.82
N VAL A 503 -4.43 18.30 1.24
CA VAL A 503 -3.60 19.25 2.01
C VAL A 503 -3.19 18.69 3.38
N PHE A 504 -4.02 17.86 4.01
CA PHE A 504 -3.73 17.28 5.33
C PHE A 504 -2.55 16.30 5.33
N SER A 505 -2.31 15.62 4.20
CA SER A 505 -1.19 14.67 4.04
C SER A 505 -0.10 15.18 3.10
N CYS A 506 -0.38 16.17 2.25
CA CYS A 506 0.59 16.66 1.29
C CYS A 506 0.30 18.12 0.93
N PRO A 507 0.68 19.09 1.79
CA PRO A 507 0.42 20.51 1.55
C PRO A 507 1.34 21.12 0.46
N PHE A 508 2.46 20.45 0.13
CA PHE A 508 3.45 20.95 -0.82
C PHE A 508 3.07 20.61 -2.28
N GLY A 509 2.16 21.41 -2.83
CA GLY A 509 1.47 21.13 -4.10
C GLY A 509 2.36 20.71 -5.28
N GLU A 510 3.54 21.29 -5.49
CA GLU A 510 4.39 20.93 -6.65
C GLU A 510 4.97 19.52 -6.58
N ILE A 511 5.42 19.08 -5.40
CA ILE A 511 6.01 17.75 -5.19
C ILE A 511 4.89 16.69 -5.17
N CYS A 512 3.76 17.02 -4.52
CA CYS A 512 2.61 16.14 -4.35
C CYS A 512 1.76 16.00 -5.62
N ASN A 513 1.69 17.03 -6.48
CA ASN A 513 0.95 16.97 -7.74
C ASN A 513 1.75 16.30 -8.86
N SER A 514 3.08 16.11 -8.71
CA SER A 514 3.84 15.29 -9.64
C SER A 514 3.34 13.83 -9.67
N GLU A 515 2.77 13.33 -8.56
CA GLU A 515 2.05 12.03 -8.52
C GLU A 515 0.79 12.04 -9.40
N ASN A 516 0.14 13.20 -9.53
CA ASN A 516 -1.05 13.44 -10.34
C ASN A 516 -0.73 13.88 -11.78
N ASN A 517 0.54 14.05 -12.17
CA ASN A 517 0.92 14.30 -13.57
C ASN A 517 1.43 13.01 -14.24
N ALA A 518 1.44 11.88 -13.53
CA ALA A 518 1.38 10.55 -14.16
C ALA A 518 -0.04 10.21 -14.70
N ILE A 519 -0.89 11.23 -14.92
CA ILE A 519 -2.31 11.24 -15.28
C ILE A 519 -2.52 11.86 -16.66
#